data_AF-A0A2T6J3Q8-F1
#
_entry.id   AF-A0A2T6J3Q8-F1
#
_cell.length_a   1.000
_cell.length_b   1.000
_cell.length_c   1.000
_cell.angle_alpha   90.00
_cell.angle_beta   90.00
_cell.angle_gamma   90.00
#
_symmetry.space_group_name_H-M   'P 1'
#
loop_
_entity.id
_entity.type
_entity.pdbx_description
1 polymer ?
#
loop_
_entity_poly.entity_id
_entity_poly.type
_entity_poly.pdbx_seq_one_letter_code
_entity_poly.pdbx_strand_id
1 'polypeptide(L)'
;MVSDMGVALVRDGVVSETQPDDTHIQLRSPEKGELLPQVLESGRETTRFDASWFIVRVNESAPKKVRSFFCSSSFPRANRLVAQTPKDITDHLTRVAALAGPSPVAKKENWRRFADFHLLLYVAKLFDLDTAFSICDCVRNRQPVDEGLEDTLKSFG
;
A
#
# COMPACT_ATOMS: atom_id res chain seq x y z
N MET A 1 -8.75 7.37 11.40
CA MET A 1 -7.60 8.30 11.31
C MET A 1 -7.31 8.83 12.70
N VAL A 2 -6.07 9.19 13.02
CA VAL A 2 -5.71 9.81 14.31
C VAL A 2 -5.69 11.33 14.12
N SER A 3 -6.20 12.07 15.09
CA SER A 3 -6.16 13.54 15.09
C SER A 3 -4.72 14.08 15.11
N ASP A 4 -4.53 15.29 14.60
CA ASP A 4 -3.22 15.96 14.59
C ASP A 4 -2.61 16.08 15.99
N MET A 5 -3.45 16.30 17.01
CA MET A 5 -3.01 16.36 18.41
C MET A 5 -2.47 15.02 18.89
N GLY A 6 -3.16 13.92 18.58
CA GLY A 6 -2.68 12.57 18.90
C GLY A 6 -1.34 12.26 18.21
N VAL A 7 -1.18 12.68 16.95
CA VAL A 7 0.09 12.53 16.23
C VAL A 7 1.21 13.36 16.87
N ALA A 8 0.93 14.60 17.29
CA ALA A 8 1.90 15.46 17.95
C ALA A 8 2.39 14.87 19.28
N LEU A 9 1.48 14.35 20.11
CA LEU A 9 1.83 13.71 21.38
C LEU A 9 2.75 12.49 21.18
N VAL A 10 2.53 11.70 20.13
CA VAL A 10 3.41 10.56 19.81
C VAL A 10 4.76 11.05 19.27
N ARG A 11 4.76 12.00 18.32
CA ARG A 11 5.97 12.56 17.71
C ARG A 11 6.90 13.18 18.76
N ASP A 12 6.32 13.88 19.73
CA ASP A 12 7.06 14.59 20.77
C ASP A 12 7.37 13.68 21.98
N GLY A 13 7.10 12.38 21.87
CA GLY A 13 7.43 11.37 22.87
C GLY A 13 6.68 11.55 24.20
N VAL A 14 5.51 12.17 24.20
CA VAL A 14 4.72 12.45 25.41
C VAL A 14 3.92 11.22 25.87
N VAL A 15 3.54 10.37 24.92
CA VAL A 15 2.85 9.10 25.20
C VAL A 15 3.84 8.10 25.81
N SER A 16 3.44 7.43 26.89
CA SER A 16 4.23 6.37 27.53
C SER A 16 4.46 5.19 26.58
N GLU A 17 5.66 4.61 26.57
CA GLU A 17 5.94 3.39 25.81
C GLU A 17 5.10 2.20 26.30
N THR A 18 4.85 2.15 27.61
CA THR A 18 4.00 1.14 28.24
C THR A 18 2.60 1.69 28.42
N GLN A 19 1.62 1.05 27.79
CA GLN A 19 0.19 1.33 27.94
C GLN A 19 -0.45 0.23 28.79
N PRO A 20 -1.23 0.58 29.83
CA PRO A 20 -1.83 -0.41 30.73
C PRO A 20 -3.04 -1.13 30.13
N ASP A 21 -3.72 -0.52 29.16
CA ASP A 21 -4.88 -1.06 28.45
C ASP A 21 -5.03 -0.46 27.05
N ASP A 22 -6.02 -0.94 26.28
CA ASP A 22 -6.27 -0.59 24.88
C ASP A 22 -7.30 0.54 24.68
N THR A 23 -7.89 1.05 25.77
CA THR A 23 -8.97 2.05 25.73
C THR A 23 -8.51 3.46 26.14
N HIS A 24 -7.44 3.56 26.93
CA HIS A 24 -6.90 4.82 27.42
C HIS A 24 -5.47 5.05 26.94
N ILE A 25 -5.10 6.32 26.80
CA ILE A 25 -3.73 6.74 26.58
C ILE A 25 -3.14 7.19 27.92
N GLN A 26 -1.99 6.63 28.26
CA GLN A 26 -1.16 7.03 29.39
C GLN A 26 -0.01 7.91 28.89
N LEU A 27 0.12 9.10 29.47
CA LEU A 27 1.31 9.95 29.30
C LEU A 27 2.44 9.47 30.20
N ARG A 28 3.68 9.66 29.75
CA ARG A 28 4.85 9.38 30.59
C ARG A 28 4.99 10.41 31.71
N SER A 29 5.84 10.11 32.68
CA SER A 29 6.25 11.08 33.68
C SER A 29 7.20 12.12 33.07
N PRO A 30 7.13 13.40 33.51
CA PRO A 30 8.08 14.43 33.09
C PRO A 30 9.47 14.14 33.64
N GLU A 31 10.50 14.44 32.85
CA GLU A 31 11.88 14.49 33.31
C GLU A 31 12.15 15.74 34.17
N LYS A 32 13.31 15.79 34.86
CA LYS A 32 13.64 16.90 35.76
C LYS A 32 13.77 18.21 34.96
N GLY A 33 12.88 19.16 35.24
CA GLY A 33 12.85 20.47 34.58
C GLY A 33 12.07 20.48 33.27
N GLU A 34 11.45 19.35 32.90
CA GLU A 34 10.57 19.24 31.75
C GLU A 34 9.13 19.64 32.12
N LEU A 35 8.45 20.27 31.16
CA LEU A 35 7.03 20.55 31.25
C LEU A 35 6.28 19.74 30.21
N LEU A 36 5.37 18.88 30.67
CA LEU A 36 4.45 18.15 29.81
C LEU A 36 3.11 18.89 29.69
N PRO A 37 2.37 18.68 28.59
CA PRO A 37 1.04 19.27 28.44
C PRO A 37 0.09 18.78 29.53
N GLN A 38 -0.68 19.71 30.10
CA GLN A 38 -1.74 19.40 31.04
C GLN A 38 -2.95 18.86 30.28
N VAL A 39 -3.45 17.69 30.68
CA VAL A 39 -4.70 17.12 30.16
C VAL A 39 -5.75 17.13 31.25
N LEU A 40 -6.93 17.64 30.91
CA LEU A 40 -8.06 17.74 31.83
C LEU A 40 -9.19 16.81 31.37
N GLU A 41 -9.61 15.91 32.24
CA GLU A 41 -10.80 15.06 32.04
C GLU A 41 -11.82 15.36 33.14
N SER A 42 -13.03 15.75 32.76
CA SER A 42 -14.08 16.16 33.70
C SER A 42 -13.63 17.23 34.72
N GLY A 43 -12.77 18.16 34.28
CA GLY A 43 -12.23 19.24 35.11
C GLY A 43 -11.10 18.83 36.07
N ARG A 44 -10.61 17.59 35.97
CA ARG A 44 -9.48 17.10 36.77
C ARG A 44 -8.28 16.83 35.89
N GLU A 45 -7.10 17.23 36.37
CA GLU A 45 -5.86 16.87 35.72
C GLU A 45 -5.64 15.36 35.78
N THR A 46 -5.32 14.80 34.63
CA THR A 46 -5.05 13.38 34.48
C THR A 46 -3.91 13.15 33.50
N THR A 47 -3.12 12.13 33.75
CA THR A 47 -2.13 11.60 32.79
C THR A 47 -2.66 10.39 32.03
N ARG A 48 -3.91 9.99 32.31
CA ARG A 48 -4.61 8.87 31.69
C ARG A 48 -6.00 9.32 31.23
N PHE A 49 -6.29 9.21 29.95
CA PHE A 49 -7.54 9.70 29.37
C PHE A 49 -7.97 8.85 28.18
N ASP A 50 -9.24 8.96 27.79
CA ASP A 50 -9.86 8.12 26.76
C ASP A 50 -9.22 8.31 25.37
N ALA A 51 -8.80 7.21 24.74
CA ALA A 51 -8.14 7.23 23.43
C ALA A 51 -9.08 7.68 22.29
N SER A 52 -10.38 7.53 22.46
CA SER A 52 -11.40 7.90 21.47
C SER A 52 -11.41 9.37 21.13
N TRP A 53 -10.90 10.23 22.02
CA TRP A 53 -10.78 11.68 21.79
C TRP A 53 -9.92 12.02 20.58
N PHE A 54 -8.98 11.14 20.21
CA PHE A 54 -8.12 11.32 19.04
C PHE A 54 -8.60 10.56 17.81
N ILE A 55 -9.70 9.81 17.87
CA ILE A 55 -10.18 9.02 16.75
C ILE A 55 -11.05 9.87 15.83
N VAL A 56 -10.55 10.13 14.62
CA VAL A 56 -11.31 10.74 13.54
C VAL A 56 -11.90 9.64 12.66
N ARG A 57 -13.23 9.60 12.60
CA ARG A 57 -13.98 8.66 11.75
C ARG A 57 -13.88 9.07 10.28
N VAL A 58 -13.50 8.12 9.44
CA VAL A 58 -13.46 8.28 7.98
C VAL A 58 -14.56 7.40 7.40
N ASN A 59 -15.43 7.98 6.60
CA ASN A 59 -16.47 7.22 5.90
C ASN A 59 -15.80 6.46 4.75
N GLU A 60 -16.09 5.16 4.66
CA GLU A 60 -15.57 4.28 3.61
C GLU A 60 -16.71 3.85 2.68
N SER A 61 -16.46 3.85 1.36
CA SER A 61 -17.43 3.37 0.37
C SER A 61 -16.74 3.02 -0.95
N ALA A 62 -17.33 2.08 -1.68
CA ALA A 62 -16.86 1.74 -3.03
C ALA A 62 -17.46 2.68 -4.09
N PRO A 63 -16.70 3.04 -5.13
CA PRO A 63 -17.22 3.85 -6.23
C PRO A 63 -18.30 3.09 -7.02
N LYS A 64 -19.40 3.76 -7.37
CA LYS A 64 -20.50 3.17 -8.19
C LYS A 64 -20.02 2.64 -9.55
N LYS A 65 -19.01 3.28 -10.14
CA LYS A 65 -18.33 2.82 -11.36
C LYS A 65 -16.85 2.66 -11.05
N VAL A 66 -16.37 1.41 -11.07
CA VAL A 66 -14.97 1.09 -10.80
C VAL A 66 -14.09 1.65 -11.92
N ARG A 67 -13.17 2.54 -11.56
CA ARG A 67 -12.14 3.11 -12.45
C ARG A 67 -10.76 2.72 -11.93
N SER A 68 -10.50 1.42 -11.81
CA SER A 68 -9.22 0.92 -11.33
C SER A 68 -8.14 1.01 -12.40
N PHE A 69 -6.93 1.42 -12.01
CA PHE A 69 -5.73 1.30 -12.83
C PHE A 69 -5.22 -0.14 -12.86
N PHE A 70 -5.33 -0.85 -11.73
CA PHE A 70 -4.97 -2.26 -11.62
C PHE A 70 -6.20 -3.12 -11.88
N CYS A 71 -6.21 -3.83 -13.01
CA CYS A 71 -7.30 -4.71 -13.40
C CYS A 71 -6.96 -6.20 -13.30
N SER A 72 -5.76 -6.53 -12.83
CA SER A 72 -5.35 -7.89 -12.52
C SER A 72 -4.84 -8.01 -11.08
N SER A 73 -5.01 -9.19 -10.51
CA SER A 73 -4.56 -9.53 -9.16
C SER A 73 -4.09 -11.00 -9.07
N SER A 74 -3.62 -11.54 -10.19
CA SER A 74 -3.22 -12.96 -10.30
C SER A 74 -1.75 -13.21 -10.01
N PHE A 75 -0.92 -12.16 -9.93
CA PHE A 75 0.48 -12.31 -9.57
C PHE A 75 0.61 -12.54 -8.04
N PRO A 76 1.52 -13.41 -7.57
CA PRO A 76 1.71 -13.65 -6.14
C PRO A 76 2.07 -12.36 -5.40
N ARG A 77 1.51 -12.15 -4.21
CA ARG A 77 1.76 -10.93 -3.43
C ARG A 77 3.07 -11.02 -2.66
N ALA A 78 3.80 -9.91 -2.59
CA ALA A 78 4.99 -9.79 -1.77
C ALA A 78 4.69 -10.00 -0.27
N ASN A 79 5.71 -10.40 0.50
CA ASN A 79 5.66 -10.61 1.95
C ASN A 79 4.59 -11.65 2.38
N ARG A 80 4.43 -12.72 1.61
CA ARG A 80 3.61 -13.90 1.97
C ARG A 80 4.49 -15.13 2.17
N LEU A 81 3.88 -16.20 2.67
CA LEU A 81 4.54 -17.49 2.95
C LEU A 81 5.30 -18.05 1.74
N VAL A 82 4.76 -17.86 0.54
CA VAL A 82 5.39 -18.26 -0.72
C VAL A 82 6.07 -17.05 -1.34
N ALA A 83 7.39 -17.14 -1.53
CA ALA A 83 8.16 -16.10 -2.18
C ALA A 83 7.85 -16.04 -3.69
N GLN A 84 7.92 -14.83 -4.24
CA GLN A 84 7.80 -14.60 -5.68
C GLN A 84 9.06 -15.10 -6.39
N THR A 85 8.88 -15.76 -7.52
CA THR A 85 9.92 -16.30 -8.39
C THR A 85 9.82 -15.72 -9.79
N PRO A 86 10.90 -15.71 -10.59
CA PRO A 86 10.84 -15.22 -11.95
C PRO A 86 9.81 -15.98 -12.81
N LYS A 87 9.63 -17.28 -12.57
CA LYS A 87 8.62 -18.12 -13.23
C LYS A 87 7.19 -17.58 -13.05
N ASP A 88 6.90 -16.93 -11.92
CA ASP A 88 5.58 -16.34 -11.68
C ASP A 88 5.24 -15.23 -12.69
N ILE A 89 6.24 -14.56 -13.28
CA ILE A 89 6.04 -13.58 -14.35
C ILE A 89 5.49 -14.28 -15.58
N THR A 90 6.18 -15.32 -16.04
CA THR A 90 5.80 -16.10 -17.21
C THR A 90 4.43 -16.74 -17.02
N ASP A 91 4.18 -17.35 -15.86
CA ASP A 91 2.91 -17.98 -15.51
C ASP A 91 1.75 -16.97 -15.48
N HIS A 92 1.98 -15.78 -14.90
CA HIS A 92 0.99 -14.71 -14.87
C HIS A 92 0.68 -14.15 -16.26
N LEU A 93 1.70 -13.73 -17.01
CA LEU A 93 1.53 -13.11 -18.33
C LEU A 93 0.85 -14.08 -19.31
N THR A 94 1.24 -15.36 -19.28
CA THR A 94 0.63 -16.41 -20.11
C THR A 94 -0.82 -16.64 -19.73
N ARG A 95 -1.14 -16.74 -18.43
CA ARG A 95 -2.51 -16.93 -17.96
C ARG A 95 -3.42 -15.77 -18.35
N VAL A 96 -2.97 -14.52 -18.15
CA VAL A 96 -3.78 -13.34 -18.48
C VAL A 96 -3.92 -13.18 -19.99
N ALA A 97 -2.89 -13.50 -20.78
CA ALA A 97 -2.98 -13.52 -22.24
C ALA A 97 -4.01 -14.56 -22.72
N ALA A 98 -4.02 -15.76 -22.15
CA ALA A 98 -4.98 -16.81 -22.49
C ALA A 98 -6.42 -16.40 -22.20
N LEU A 99 -6.67 -15.72 -21.08
CA LEU A 99 -8.00 -15.20 -20.72
C LEU A 99 -8.49 -14.10 -21.68
N ALA A 100 -7.60 -13.32 -22.26
CA ALA A 100 -7.96 -12.25 -23.20
C ALA A 100 -8.28 -12.78 -24.61
N GLY A 101 -7.81 -13.98 -24.96
CA GLY A 101 -8.03 -14.61 -26.27
C GLY A 101 -7.22 -13.99 -27.42
N PRO A 102 -7.19 -14.64 -28.60
CA PRO A 102 -6.43 -14.20 -29.76
C PRO A 102 -7.23 -13.16 -30.57
N SER A 103 -7.27 -11.91 -30.10
CA SER A 103 -7.91 -10.80 -30.81
C SER A 103 -6.91 -9.66 -31.06
N PRO A 104 -6.98 -8.94 -32.20
CA PRO A 104 -6.20 -7.73 -32.43
C PRO A 104 -6.39 -6.68 -31.32
N VAL A 105 -7.59 -6.63 -30.74
CA VAL A 105 -7.91 -5.75 -29.61
C VAL A 105 -7.15 -6.18 -28.36
N ALA A 106 -7.12 -7.50 -28.07
CA ALA A 106 -6.38 -8.05 -26.95
C ALA A 106 -4.86 -7.85 -27.09
N LYS A 107 -4.34 -7.82 -28.31
CA LYS A 107 -2.95 -7.47 -28.60
C LYS A 107 -2.67 -5.98 -28.33
N LYS A 108 -3.56 -5.09 -28.76
CA LYS A 108 -3.46 -3.64 -28.52
C LYS A 108 -3.66 -3.25 -27.04
N GLU A 109 -4.38 -4.06 -26.27
CA GLU A 109 -4.61 -3.87 -24.84
C GLU A 109 -3.70 -4.75 -23.95
N ASN A 110 -2.50 -5.13 -24.44
CA ASN A 110 -1.57 -5.96 -23.67
C ASN A 110 -1.15 -5.33 -22.32
N TRP A 111 -1.23 -4.01 -22.17
CA TRP A 111 -1.02 -3.29 -20.91
C TRP A 111 -1.87 -3.82 -19.75
N ARG A 112 -3.05 -4.39 -20.01
CA ARG A 112 -3.89 -4.99 -18.97
C ARG A 112 -3.22 -6.17 -18.27
N ARG A 113 -2.30 -6.88 -18.96
CA ARG A 113 -1.52 -7.99 -18.39
C ARG A 113 -0.52 -7.49 -17.35
N PHE A 114 -0.04 -6.27 -17.56
CA PHE A 114 0.91 -5.58 -16.69
C PHE A 114 0.24 -4.72 -15.60
N ALA A 115 -1.09 -4.57 -15.66
CA ALA A 115 -1.89 -3.83 -14.69
C ALA A 115 -2.13 -4.63 -13.39
N ASP A 116 -1.05 -5.15 -12.80
CA ASP A 116 -0.99 -5.81 -11.50
C ASP A 116 0.08 -5.13 -10.63
N PHE A 117 -0.31 -4.66 -9.46
CA PHE A 117 0.57 -3.90 -8.57
C PHE A 117 1.78 -4.71 -8.09
N HIS A 118 1.58 -6.00 -7.76
CA HIS A 118 2.66 -6.82 -7.21
C HIS A 118 3.63 -7.30 -8.30
N LEU A 119 3.15 -7.47 -9.53
CA LEU A 119 4.02 -7.66 -10.68
C LEU A 119 4.96 -6.47 -10.87
N LEU A 120 4.44 -5.25 -10.87
CA LEU A 120 5.25 -4.04 -11.08
C LEU A 120 6.30 -3.85 -9.97
N LEU A 121 5.93 -4.10 -8.72
CA LEU A 121 6.89 -4.11 -7.61
C LEU A 121 7.97 -5.18 -7.77
N TYR A 122 7.63 -6.34 -8.34
CA TYR A 122 8.58 -7.42 -8.56
C TYR A 122 9.52 -7.11 -9.73
N VAL A 123 9.01 -6.57 -10.83
CA VAL A 123 9.82 -6.10 -11.97
C VAL A 123 10.82 -5.04 -11.50
N ALA A 124 10.39 -4.08 -10.67
CA ALA A 124 11.28 -3.06 -10.10
C ALA A 124 12.45 -3.64 -9.29
N LYS A 125 12.25 -4.78 -8.62
CA LYS A 125 13.28 -5.47 -7.83
C LYS A 125 14.17 -6.38 -8.67
N LEU A 126 13.61 -7.01 -9.71
CA LEU A 126 14.31 -7.97 -10.56
C LEU A 126 15.19 -7.27 -11.60
N PHE A 127 14.72 -6.15 -12.15
CA PHE A 127 15.42 -5.34 -13.16
C PHE A 127 15.89 -4.02 -12.55
N ASP A 128 15.05 -2.98 -12.66
CA ASP A 128 15.29 -1.64 -12.16
C ASP A 128 13.98 -0.85 -12.08
N LEU A 129 14.05 0.32 -11.43
CA LEU A 129 12.90 1.21 -11.27
C LEU A 129 12.46 1.83 -12.59
N ASP A 130 13.38 2.14 -13.50
CA ASP A 130 13.09 2.83 -14.76
C ASP A 130 12.22 1.97 -15.68
N THR A 131 12.54 0.68 -15.78
CA THR A 131 11.74 -0.31 -16.50
C THR A 131 10.35 -0.43 -15.90
N ALA A 132 10.25 -0.52 -14.57
CA ALA A 132 8.95 -0.57 -13.90
C ALA A 132 8.13 0.70 -14.14
N PHE A 133 8.75 1.89 -14.12
CA PHE A 133 8.07 3.16 -14.41
C PHE A 133 7.60 3.25 -15.86
N SER A 134 8.39 2.79 -16.83
CA SER A 134 7.98 2.71 -18.24
C SER A 134 6.71 1.87 -18.41
N ILE A 135 6.65 0.70 -17.75
CA ILE A 135 5.43 -0.13 -17.74
C ILE A 135 4.28 0.58 -17.01
N CYS A 136 4.55 1.26 -15.89
CA CYS A 136 3.52 2.04 -15.17
C CYS A 136 2.90 3.11 -16.07
N ASP A 137 3.70 3.79 -16.89
CA ASP A 137 3.23 4.80 -17.83
C ASP A 137 2.33 4.19 -18.91
N CYS A 138 2.71 3.03 -19.46
CA CYS A 138 1.85 2.26 -20.38
C CYS A 138 0.51 1.89 -19.71
N VAL A 139 0.53 1.37 -18.48
CA VAL A 139 -0.69 0.99 -17.73
C VAL A 139 -1.57 2.22 -17.45
N ARG A 140 -0.97 3.32 -16.97
CA ARG A 140 -1.67 4.56 -16.64
C ARG A 140 -2.34 5.18 -17.87
N ASN A 141 -1.62 5.20 -18.98
CA ASN A 141 -2.08 5.81 -20.24
C ASN A 141 -2.84 4.84 -21.16
N ARG A 142 -2.97 3.57 -20.74
CA ARG A 142 -3.60 2.48 -21.52
C ARG A 142 -2.97 2.30 -22.90
N GLN A 143 -1.65 2.44 -22.94
CA GLN A 143 -0.84 2.27 -24.14
C GLN A 143 -0.21 0.88 -24.14
N PRO A 144 0.01 0.28 -25.33
CA PRO A 144 0.68 -1.01 -25.41
C PRO A 144 2.05 -0.99 -24.72
N VAL A 145 2.37 -2.09 -24.05
CA VAL A 145 3.73 -2.34 -23.56
C VAL A 145 4.53 -2.95 -24.71
N ASP A 146 5.81 -2.58 -24.83
CA ASP A 146 6.70 -3.08 -25.87
C ASP A 146 6.80 -4.62 -25.86
N GLU A 147 6.73 -5.25 -27.03
CA GLU A 147 6.76 -6.72 -27.17
C GLU A 147 8.13 -7.29 -26.78
N GLY A 148 9.23 -6.58 -27.10
CA GLY A 148 10.57 -6.99 -26.72
C GLY A 148 10.77 -6.98 -25.20
N LEU A 149 10.15 -6.02 -24.50
CA LEU A 149 10.12 -5.99 -23.04
C LEU A 149 9.31 -7.16 -22.47
N GLU A 150 8.14 -7.48 -23.04
CA GLU A 150 7.34 -8.64 -22.61
C GLU A 150 8.13 -9.95 -22.77
N ASP A 151 8.83 -10.13 -23.89
CA ASP A 151 9.66 -11.31 -24.14
C ASP A 151 10.87 -11.38 -23.22
N THR A 152 11.52 -10.24 -22.98
CA THR A 152 12.61 -10.13 -22.03
C THR A 152 12.14 -10.56 -20.64
N LEU A 153 11.00 -10.07 -20.16
CA LEU A 153 10.43 -10.44 -18.87
C LEU A 153 10.10 -11.93 -18.76
N LYS A 154 9.55 -12.54 -19.81
CA LYS A 154 9.30 -13.98 -19.87
C LYS A 154 10.57 -14.81 -19.91
N SER A 155 11.68 -14.28 -20.42
CA SER A 155 12.94 -15.02 -20.50
C SER A 155 13.59 -15.30 -19.14
N PHE A 156 13.21 -14.55 -18.09
CA PHE A 156 13.75 -14.76 -16.73
C PHE A 156 13.09 -15.91 -15.98
N GLY A 157 11.91 -16.37 -16.40
CA GLY A 157 11.09 -17.36 -15.69
C GLY A 157 10.77 -18.58 -16.52
#